data_AF-A0A2V8UMF6-F1
#
_entry.id   AF-A0A2V8UMF6-F1
#
_cell.length_a   1.000
_cell.length_b   1.000
_cell.length_c   1.000
_cell.angle_alpha   90.00
_cell.angle_beta   90.00
_cell.angle_gamma   90.00
#
_symmetry.space_group_name_H-M   'P 1'
#
loop_
_entity.id
_entity.type
_entity.pdbx_description
1 polymer ?
#
loop_
_entity_poly.entity_id
_entity_poly.type
_entity_poly.pdbx_seq_one_letter_code
_entity_poly.pdbx_strand_id
1 'polypeptide(L)'
;MPVLNRNFTQLELLLPGTSKMNWQHASSENPQGGIQINTNGQLFGMNNFMIDGADNNDPVLGIIMINLAIDSVQEFKLTSANYDAEFAQAGGSVMQVETKSGSNQLHGSLFEFLQNNIFKAGNPFSEGLHDPGTPAPKGRGVPPLRWNQFGGSLGGPIVKNKVFLFGDYQGTGDTQA
;
A
#
# COMPACT_ATOMS: atom_id res chain seq x y z
N MET A 1 -1.35 9.79 -7.47
CA MET A 1 -2.53 8.99 -7.89
C MET A 1 -3.30 8.58 -6.64
N PRO A 2 -4.64 8.45 -6.69
CA PRO A 2 -5.39 7.89 -5.56
C PRO A 2 -5.06 6.40 -5.42
N VAL A 3 -4.57 5.99 -4.26
CA VAL A 3 -4.34 4.59 -3.89
C VAL A 3 -5.17 4.30 -2.66
N LEU A 4 -6.05 3.30 -2.74
CA LEU A 4 -6.95 2.98 -1.64
C LEU A 4 -6.14 2.52 -0.43
N ASN A 5 -6.40 3.11 0.73
CA ASN A 5 -5.67 2.87 1.99
C ASN A 5 -4.16 3.18 1.90
N ARG A 6 -3.72 3.89 0.85
CA ARG A 6 -2.31 4.21 0.57
C ARG A 6 -1.38 3.00 0.66
N ASN A 7 -1.91 1.86 0.26
CA ASN A 7 -1.16 0.61 0.26
C ASN A 7 -0.50 0.44 -1.10
N PHE A 8 0.83 0.51 -1.11
CA PHE A 8 1.61 0.50 -2.33
C PHE A 8 1.44 -0.79 -3.15
N THR A 9 1.22 -1.95 -2.50
CA THR A 9 1.06 -3.22 -3.22
C THR A 9 -0.18 -3.25 -4.14
N GLN A 10 -1.17 -2.38 -3.91
CA GLN A 10 -2.33 -2.29 -4.81
C GLN A 10 -1.98 -1.81 -6.21
N LEU A 11 -0.84 -1.14 -6.37
CA LEU A 11 -0.38 -0.73 -7.69
C LEU A 11 -0.06 -1.94 -8.59
N GLU A 12 0.11 -3.13 -8.01
CA GLU A 12 0.22 -4.36 -8.79
C GLU A 12 -1.03 -4.64 -9.61
N LEU A 13 -2.21 -4.26 -9.12
CA LEU A 13 -3.49 -4.41 -9.83
C LEU A 13 -3.60 -3.54 -11.09
N LEU A 14 -2.65 -2.63 -11.33
CA LEU A 14 -2.59 -1.85 -12.57
C LEU A 14 -2.06 -2.67 -13.75
N LEU A 15 -1.36 -3.77 -13.49
CA LEU A 15 -0.90 -4.65 -14.56
C LEU A 15 -2.01 -5.58 -15.05
N PRO A 16 -2.07 -5.85 -16.37
CA PRO A 16 -2.92 -6.90 -16.90
C PRO A 16 -2.49 -8.27 -16.36
N GLY A 17 -3.45 -9.18 -16.22
CA GLY A 17 -3.17 -10.53 -15.70
C GLY A 17 -3.01 -10.61 -14.18
N THR A 18 -3.24 -9.52 -13.46
CA THR A 18 -3.20 -9.48 -11.99
C THR A 18 -4.61 -9.58 -11.40
N SER A 19 -4.72 -10.23 -10.24
CA SER A 19 -5.98 -10.34 -9.51
C SER A 19 -5.75 -10.46 -8.03
N LYS A 20 -6.53 -9.71 -7.23
CA LYS A 20 -6.46 -9.79 -5.78
C LYS A 20 -7.01 -11.14 -5.29
N MET A 21 -6.28 -11.80 -4.39
CA MET A 21 -6.76 -12.98 -3.71
C MET A 21 -7.79 -12.61 -2.62
N ASN A 22 -8.88 -13.37 -2.53
CA ASN A 22 -9.90 -13.16 -1.50
C ASN A 22 -9.41 -13.55 -0.09
N TRP A 23 -8.49 -14.51 -0.03
CA TRP A 23 -7.79 -14.87 1.20
C TRP A 23 -6.66 -13.89 1.49
N GLN A 24 -6.41 -13.60 2.77
CA GLN A 24 -5.28 -12.82 3.24
C GLN A 24 -4.72 -13.43 4.53
N HIS A 25 -3.43 -13.23 4.78
CA HIS A 25 -2.80 -13.59 6.05
C HIS A 25 -3.44 -12.84 7.23
N ALA A 26 -3.36 -13.42 8.42
CA ALA A 26 -3.78 -12.76 9.65
C ALA A 26 -2.95 -11.49 9.90
N SER A 27 -3.53 -10.49 10.57
CA SER A 27 -2.82 -9.24 10.86
C SER A 27 -1.56 -9.41 11.70
N SER A 28 -1.47 -10.48 12.50
CA SER A 28 -0.27 -10.84 13.26
C SER A 28 0.89 -11.33 12.40
N GLU A 29 0.60 -11.88 11.22
CA GLU A 29 1.58 -12.40 10.26
C GLU A 29 1.87 -11.37 9.15
N ASN A 30 0.93 -10.47 8.88
CA ASN A 30 1.04 -9.41 7.89
C ASN A 30 0.78 -8.03 8.53
N PRO A 31 1.64 -7.58 9.45
CA PRO A 31 1.46 -6.30 10.17
C PRO A 31 1.55 -5.09 9.23
N GLN A 32 2.22 -5.22 8.09
CA GLN A 32 2.30 -4.19 7.05
C GLN A 32 1.03 -4.08 6.19
N GLY A 33 0.10 -5.02 6.35
CA GLY A 33 -1.16 -5.05 5.60
C GLY A 33 -0.96 -5.20 4.09
N GLY A 34 0.15 -5.79 3.62
CA GLY A 34 0.40 -6.04 2.20
C GLY A 34 -0.70 -6.91 1.60
N ILE A 35 -1.10 -6.65 0.36
CA ILE A 35 -2.23 -7.36 -0.26
C ILE A 35 -1.71 -8.51 -1.12
N GLN A 36 -2.28 -9.71 -0.92
CA GLN A 36 -1.96 -10.87 -1.77
C GLN A 36 -2.60 -10.73 -3.15
N ILE A 37 -1.77 -10.69 -4.18
CA ILE A 37 -2.15 -10.51 -5.58
C ILE A 37 -1.55 -11.66 -6.38
N ASN A 38 -2.36 -12.34 -7.18
CA ASN A 38 -1.88 -13.35 -8.12
C ASN A 38 -1.59 -12.69 -9.46
N THR A 39 -0.47 -13.06 -10.08
CA THR A 39 -0.03 -12.46 -11.34
C THR A 39 0.24 -13.51 -12.40
N ASN A 40 -0.38 -13.37 -13.57
CA ASN A 40 -0.25 -14.29 -14.71
C ASN A 40 -0.50 -15.77 -14.35
N GLY A 41 -1.44 -16.03 -13.42
CA GLY A 41 -1.77 -17.38 -12.95
C GLY A 41 -0.85 -17.92 -11.85
N GLN A 42 0.19 -17.17 -11.46
CA GLN A 42 1.05 -17.51 -10.34
C GLN A 42 0.45 -17.02 -9.01
N LEU A 43 0.76 -17.74 -7.94
CA LEU A 43 0.36 -17.36 -6.59
C LEU A 43 1.13 -16.12 -6.11
N PHE A 44 0.52 -15.35 -5.20
CA PHE A 44 1.13 -14.14 -4.63
C PHE A 44 2.56 -14.31 -4.12
N GLY A 45 2.90 -15.48 -3.57
CA GLY A 45 4.25 -15.78 -3.08
C GLY A 45 5.30 -15.94 -4.18
N MET A 46 4.91 -15.85 -5.45
CA MET A 46 5.81 -15.82 -6.61
C MET A 46 6.03 -14.40 -7.13
N ASN A 47 5.44 -13.39 -6.49
CA ASN A 47 5.79 -12.00 -6.74
C ASN A 47 6.99 -11.62 -5.88
N ASN A 48 7.92 -10.91 -6.48
CA ASN A 48 9.14 -10.45 -5.84
C ASN A 48 9.03 -8.95 -5.53
N PHE A 49 9.24 -8.57 -4.27
CA PHE A 49 9.28 -7.17 -3.83
C PHE A 49 10.72 -6.72 -3.54
N MET A 50 11.11 -5.55 -4.04
CA MET A 50 12.42 -4.96 -3.83
C MET A 50 12.33 -3.49 -3.41
N ILE A 51 13.21 -3.08 -2.51
CA ILE A 51 13.40 -1.68 -2.08
C ILE A 51 14.86 -1.30 -2.30
N ASP A 52 15.11 -0.27 -3.10
CA ASP A 52 16.46 0.27 -3.38
C ASP A 52 17.45 -0.83 -3.82
N GLY A 53 16.96 -1.79 -4.61
CA GLY A 53 17.70 -2.97 -5.07
C GLY A 53 17.86 -4.12 -4.06
N ALA A 54 17.40 -3.97 -2.82
CA ALA A 54 17.42 -5.02 -1.80
C ALA A 54 16.11 -5.83 -1.78
N ASP A 55 16.21 -7.11 -1.42
CA ASP A 55 15.06 -7.99 -1.22
C ASP A 55 14.16 -7.51 -0.08
N ASN A 56 12.85 -7.53 -0.31
CA ASN A 56 11.83 -7.10 0.65
C ASN A 56 10.72 -8.16 0.81
N ASN A 57 11.07 -9.44 0.64
CA ASN A 57 10.14 -10.55 0.78
C ASN A 57 10.26 -11.19 2.17
N ASP A 58 9.13 -11.58 2.74
CA ASP A 58 9.09 -12.47 3.87
C ASP A 58 9.56 -13.88 3.41
N PRO A 59 10.63 -14.44 3.98
CA PRO A 59 11.23 -15.68 3.50
C PRO A 59 10.37 -16.93 3.75
N VAL A 60 9.32 -16.83 4.57
CA VAL A 60 8.42 -17.94 4.90
C VAL A 60 7.10 -17.81 4.15
N LEU A 61 6.52 -16.61 4.13
CA LEU A 61 5.19 -16.35 3.59
C LEU A 61 5.20 -15.86 2.14
N GLY A 62 6.33 -15.33 1.64
CA GLY A 62 6.42 -14.74 0.30
C GLY A 62 5.59 -13.46 0.15
N ILE A 63 5.35 -12.74 1.24
CA ILE A 63 4.65 -11.45 1.24
C ILE A 63 5.65 -10.30 1.39
N ILE A 64 5.22 -9.07 1.11
CA ILE A 64 6.05 -7.90 1.34
C ILE A 64 6.37 -7.70 2.85
N MET A 65 7.63 -7.43 3.19
CA MET A 65 8.05 -7.24 4.58
C MET A 65 7.98 -5.77 5.02
N ILE A 66 8.20 -4.82 4.11
CA ILE A 66 8.11 -3.37 4.37
C ILE A 66 7.18 -2.76 3.32
N ASN A 67 6.05 -2.19 3.75
CA ASN A 67 5.12 -1.49 2.87
C ASN A 67 5.33 0.02 3.02
N LEU A 68 6.10 0.60 2.10
CA LEU A 68 6.51 2.00 2.15
C LEU A 68 5.31 2.95 2.06
N ALA A 69 5.42 4.09 2.75
CA ALA A 69 4.51 5.20 2.51
C ALA A 69 4.68 5.71 1.07
N ILE A 70 3.59 5.92 0.34
CA ILE A 70 3.66 6.39 -1.05
C ILE A 70 4.43 7.72 -1.19
N ASP A 71 4.40 8.56 -0.14
CA ASP A 71 5.13 9.83 -0.10
C ASP A 71 6.65 9.66 0.00
N SER A 72 7.17 8.51 0.44
CA SER A 72 8.61 8.22 0.46
C SER A 72 9.10 7.55 -0.82
N VAL A 73 8.20 7.09 -1.69
CA VAL A 73 8.54 6.50 -2.99
C VAL A 73 8.88 7.59 -4.01
N GLN A 74 10.06 7.49 -4.62
CA GLN A 74 10.46 8.32 -5.75
C GLN A 74 9.96 7.74 -7.06
N GLU A 75 10.21 6.45 -7.27
CA GLU A 75 9.82 5.71 -8.46
C GLU A 75 9.45 4.29 -8.07
N PHE A 76 8.56 3.69 -8.84
CA PHE A 76 8.36 2.25 -8.80
C PHE A 76 8.31 1.70 -10.21
N LYS A 77 8.84 0.49 -10.38
CA LYS A 77 8.80 -0.26 -11.62
C LYS A 77 8.18 -1.61 -11.35
N LEU A 78 7.21 -1.97 -12.17
CA LEU A 78 6.52 -3.23 -12.05
C LEU A 78 6.60 -3.98 -13.38
N THR A 79 7.16 -5.19 -13.33
CA THR A 79 7.43 -6.01 -14.50
C THR A 79 6.80 -7.39 -14.29
N SER A 80 5.82 -7.79 -15.12
CA SER A 80 5.16 -9.10 -15.00
C SER A 80 5.66 -10.17 -15.98
N ALA A 81 6.53 -9.81 -16.91
CA ALA A 81 7.13 -10.73 -17.87
C ALA A 81 8.44 -10.14 -18.42
N ASN A 82 9.32 -10.99 -18.96
CA ASN A 82 10.59 -10.60 -19.56
C ASN A 82 11.49 -9.75 -18.63
N TYR A 83 11.42 -9.98 -17.32
CA TYR A 83 12.38 -9.43 -16.36
C TYR A 83 13.71 -10.21 -16.43
N ASP A 84 14.79 -9.54 -16.08
CA ASP A 84 16.13 -10.12 -16.13
C ASP A 84 16.33 -11.24 -15.10
N ALA A 85 17.25 -12.16 -15.40
CA ALA A 85 17.51 -13.34 -14.57
C ALA A 85 18.10 -13.02 -13.18
N GLU A 86 18.55 -11.78 -12.96
CA GLU A 86 19.01 -11.31 -11.65
C GLU A 86 17.87 -11.23 -10.62
N PHE A 87 16.64 -11.05 -11.09
CA PHE A 87 15.44 -11.04 -10.26
C PHE A 87 15.00 -12.48 -9.98
N ALA A 88 15.78 -13.19 -9.17
CA ALA A 88 15.45 -14.51 -8.67
C ALA A 88 14.12 -14.49 -7.88
N GLN A 89 13.53 -15.68 -7.68
CA GLN A 89 12.28 -15.86 -6.92
C GLN A 89 11.02 -15.17 -7.49
N ALA A 90 11.12 -14.48 -8.62
CA ALA A 90 9.97 -13.96 -9.34
C ALA A 90 9.45 -15.01 -10.33
N GLY A 91 8.35 -15.67 -9.99
CA GLY A 91 7.57 -16.48 -10.94
C GLY A 91 6.41 -15.71 -11.57
N GLY A 92 5.87 -14.72 -10.84
CA GLY A 92 4.74 -13.88 -11.24
C GLY A 92 5.17 -12.50 -11.75
N SER A 93 5.54 -11.61 -10.83
CA SER A 93 6.01 -10.27 -11.15
C SER A 93 7.17 -9.81 -10.26
N VAL A 94 7.86 -8.77 -10.71
CA VAL A 94 8.91 -8.08 -9.96
C VAL A 94 8.48 -6.63 -9.73
N MET A 95 8.34 -6.25 -8.47
CA MET A 95 8.02 -4.91 -8.01
C MET A 95 9.26 -4.27 -7.38
N GLN A 96 9.84 -3.31 -8.08
CA GLN A 96 11.00 -2.54 -7.62
C GLN A 96 10.56 -1.15 -7.18
N VAL A 97 11.05 -0.72 -6.02
CA VAL A 97 10.74 0.60 -5.46
C VAL A 97 12.03 1.32 -5.14
N GLU A 98 12.12 2.57 -5.57
CA GLU A 98 13.19 3.48 -5.22
C GLU A 98 12.65 4.53 -4.25
N THR A 99 13.32 4.70 -3.11
CA THR A 99 12.97 5.70 -2.10
C THR A 99 13.54 7.07 -2.46
N LYS A 100 12.88 8.13 -1.98
CA LYS A 100 13.35 9.50 -2.16
C LYS A 100 14.64 9.72 -1.39
N SER A 101 15.56 10.44 -2.02
CA SER A 101 16.80 10.92 -1.40
C SER A 101 16.71 12.41 -1.05
N GLY A 102 17.58 12.85 -0.13
CA GLY A 102 17.68 14.27 0.21
C GLY A 102 18.28 15.08 -0.93
N SER A 103 17.94 16.37 -1.01
CA SER A 103 18.43 17.26 -2.07
C SER A 103 19.08 18.53 -1.51
N ASN A 104 19.60 19.38 -2.39
CA ASN A 104 20.11 20.70 -2.01
C ASN A 104 19.03 21.71 -1.58
N GLN A 105 17.77 21.39 -1.85
CA GLN A 105 16.62 22.22 -1.52
C GLN A 105 15.86 21.56 -0.39
N LEU A 106 15.42 22.37 0.57
CA LEU A 106 14.50 21.88 1.60
C LEU A 106 13.12 21.72 0.97
N HIS A 107 12.59 20.50 1.00
CA HIS A 107 11.23 20.19 0.55
C HIS A 107 10.61 19.12 1.42
N GLY A 108 9.28 19.08 1.45
CA GLY A 108 8.55 18.07 2.22
C GLY A 108 7.09 18.01 1.82
N SER A 109 6.38 17.02 2.36
CA SER A 109 4.94 16.85 2.22
C SER A 109 4.31 16.58 3.58
N LEU A 110 3.04 16.94 3.70
CA LEU A 110 2.17 16.61 4.83
C LEU A 110 0.85 16.10 4.25
N PHE A 111 0.28 15.08 4.88
CA PHE A 111 -0.98 14.51 4.45
C PHE A 111 -1.81 13.98 5.61
N GLU A 112 -3.12 13.94 5.39
CA GLU A 112 -4.10 13.28 6.24
C GLU A 112 -5.20 12.67 5.36
N PHE A 113 -5.53 11.40 5.61
CA PHE A 113 -6.55 10.64 4.90
C PHE A 113 -7.52 10.05 5.91
N LEU A 114 -8.75 10.55 5.85
CA LEU A 114 -9.86 10.07 6.67
C LEU A 114 -10.78 9.20 5.82
N GLN A 115 -11.02 7.96 6.23
CA GLN A 115 -12.19 7.19 5.81
C GLN A 115 -13.13 7.03 6.98
N ASN A 116 -14.37 7.45 6.75
CA ASN A 116 -15.42 7.37 7.75
C ASN A 116 -16.68 6.77 7.13
N ASN A 117 -17.42 5.95 7.88
CA ASN A 117 -18.67 5.37 7.42
C ASN A 117 -19.71 6.43 7.01
N ILE A 118 -19.67 7.64 7.57
CA ILE A 118 -20.55 8.75 7.16
C ILE A 118 -20.36 9.18 5.69
N PHE A 119 -19.19 8.92 5.11
CA PHE A 119 -18.86 9.26 3.72
C PHE A 119 -18.96 8.05 2.78
N LYS A 120 -19.28 6.86 3.31
CA LYS A 120 -19.40 5.64 2.51
C LYS A 120 -20.84 5.44 2.04
N ALA A 121 -20.99 5.15 0.75
CA ALA A 121 -22.25 4.67 0.21
C ALA A 121 -22.45 3.20 0.63
N GLY A 122 -23.69 2.86 1.03
CA GLY A 122 -24.02 1.51 1.40
C GLY A 122 -24.11 0.56 0.21
N ASN A 123 -23.68 -0.68 0.39
CA ASN A 123 -23.84 -1.72 -0.62
C ASN A 123 -25.33 -2.13 -0.70
N PRO A 124 -26.01 -1.99 -1.85
CA PRO A 124 -27.44 -2.25 -1.96
C PRO A 124 -27.82 -3.72 -1.70
N PHE A 125 -26.88 -4.65 -1.86
CA PHE A 125 -27.13 -6.09 -1.72
C PHE A 125 -26.86 -6.63 -0.31
N SER A 126 -25.87 -6.08 0.40
CA SER A 126 -25.50 -6.53 1.75
C SER A 126 -25.98 -5.59 2.86
N GLU A 127 -26.06 -4.30 2.58
CA GLU A 127 -26.33 -3.25 3.58
C GLU A 127 -27.71 -2.61 3.40
N GLY A 128 -28.36 -2.85 2.26
CA GLY A 128 -29.72 -2.41 1.94
C GLY A 128 -29.80 -0.91 1.64
N LEU A 129 -30.57 -0.55 0.60
CA LEU A 129 -30.92 0.85 0.33
C LEU A 129 -31.79 1.37 1.48
N HIS A 130 -31.32 2.42 2.15
CA HIS A 130 -32.08 3.16 3.15
C HIS A 130 -31.91 4.66 2.88
N ASP A 131 -32.93 5.45 3.18
CA ASP A 131 -32.90 6.88 2.89
C ASP A 131 -31.76 7.55 3.69
N PRO A 132 -30.99 8.45 3.06
CA PRO A 132 -29.95 9.21 3.75
C PRO A 132 -30.52 9.90 5.00
N GLY A 133 -29.95 9.61 6.17
CA GLY A 133 -30.40 10.17 7.45
C GLY A 133 -31.44 9.35 8.21
N THR A 134 -31.86 8.19 7.69
CA THR A 134 -32.70 7.23 8.44
C THR A 134 -31.86 6.13 9.09
N PRO A 135 -32.19 5.66 10.31
CA PRO A 135 -31.49 4.54 10.93
C PRO A 135 -31.64 3.29 10.07
N ALA A 136 -30.52 2.68 9.71
CA ALA A 136 -30.55 1.43 8.97
C ALA A 136 -31.22 0.31 9.82
N PRO A 137 -31.98 -0.62 9.20
CA PRO A 137 -32.60 -1.73 9.90
C PRO A 137 -31.56 -2.54 10.69
N LYS A 138 -31.90 -3.09 11.87
CA LYS A 138 -30.95 -3.90 12.66
C LYS A 138 -30.27 -4.99 11.79
N GLY A 139 -28.94 -4.95 11.70
CA GLY A 139 -28.14 -5.86 10.88
C GLY A 139 -27.99 -5.45 9.41
N ARG A 140 -28.47 -4.26 9.02
CA ARG A 140 -28.30 -3.60 7.72
C ARG A 140 -27.78 -2.19 7.95
N GLY A 141 -27.10 -1.60 6.96
CA GLY A 141 -26.41 -0.31 7.07
C GLY A 141 -24.89 -0.39 6.98
N VAL A 142 -24.26 0.74 6.66
CA VAL A 142 -22.80 0.84 6.52
C VAL A 142 -22.14 0.56 7.88
N PRO A 143 -21.29 -0.47 8.01
CA PRO A 143 -20.59 -0.77 9.25
C PRO A 143 -19.77 0.44 9.74
N PRO A 144 -19.61 0.63 11.07
CA PRO A 144 -18.71 1.63 11.61
C PRO A 144 -17.30 1.46 11.02
N LEU A 145 -16.77 2.54 10.45
CA LEU A 145 -15.42 2.60 9.94
C LEU A 145 -14.87 3.96 10.33
N ARG A 146 -13.75 3.96 11.04
CA ARG A 146 -13.01 5.17 11.40
C ARG A 146 -11.52 4.91 11.18
N TRP A 147 -11.09 5.18 9.96
CA TRP A 147 -9.70 5.01 9.56
C TRP A 147 -9.08 6.39 9.37
N ASN A 148 -8.02 6.69 10.12
CA ASN A 148 -7.23 7.90 9.91
C ASN A 148 -5.78 7.53 9.61
N GLN A 149 -5.27 8.00 8.49
CA GLN A 149 -3.89 7.82 8.09
C GLN A 149 -3.25 9.18 7.81
N PHE A 150 -2.26 9.53 8.60
CA PHE A 150 -1.59 10.83 8.53
C PHE A 150 -0.08 10.62 8.47
N GLY A 151 0.61 11.64 7.99
CA GLY A 151 2.05 11.54 7.84
C GLY A 151 2.64 12.70 7.07
N GLY A 152 3.93 12.57 6.80
CA GLY A 152 4.67 13.55 6.04
C GLY A 152 6.07 13.09 5.73
N SER A 153 6.74 13.87 4.90
CA SER A 153 8.14 13.66 4.53
C SER A 153 8.90 14.98 4.57
N LEU A 154 10.20 14.91 4.83
CA LEU A 154 11.10 16.05 4.79
C LEU A 154 12.44 15.61 4.23
N GLY A 155 12.94 16.36 3.25
CA GLY A 155 14.25 16.15 2.64
C GLY A 155 15.00 17.45 2.45
N GLY A 156 16.33 17.40 2.57
CA GLY A 156 17.18 18.57 2.38
C GLY A 156 18.65 18.33 2.73
N PRO A 157 19.49 19.38 2.65
CA PRO A 157 20.92 19.25 2.93
C PRO A 157 21.21 19.38 4.44
N ILE A 158 22.05 18.49 4.97
CA ILE A 158 22.78 18.72 6.21
C ILE A 158 23.97 19.66 5.91
N VAL A 159 24.70 19.35 4.84
CA VAL A 159 25.77 20.19 4.30
C VAL A 159 25.50 20.39 2.81
N LYS A 160 25.21 21.63 2.40
CA LYS A 160 24.92 21.95 0.99
C LYS A 160 25.99 21.39 0.07
N ASN A 161 25.55 20.78 -1.03
CA ASN A 161 26.35 20.13 -2.06
C ASN A 161 27.21 18.94 -1.58
N LYS A 162 26.99 18.40 -0.37
CA LYS A 162 27.81 17.32 0.18
C LYS A 162 27.04 16.22 0.89
N VAL A 163 26.16 16.58 1.82
CA VAL A 163 25.45 15.62 2.68
C VAL A 163 23.99 15.99 2.71
N PHE A 164 23.15 15.03 2.36
CA PHE A 164 21.71 15.19 2.27
C PHE A 164 21.01 14.16 3.14
N LEU A 165 19.83 14.51 3.65
CA LEU A 165 18.98 13.64 4.44
C LEU A 165 17.58 13.67 3.85
N PHE A 166 16.90 12.52 3.91
CA PHE A 166 15.47 12.39 3.71
C PHE A 166 14.91 11.54 4.84
N GLY A 167 13.70 11.86 5.29
CA GLY A 167 12.96 11.04 6.23
C GLY A 167 11.46 11.25 6.05
N ASP A 168 10.71 10.20 6.34
CA ASP A 168 9.25 10.21 6.34
C ASP A 168 8.69 9.53 7.57
N TYR A 169 7.42 9.81 7.83
CA TYR A 169 6.65 9.19 8.88
C TYR A 169 5.21 9.01 8.43
N GLN A 170 4.65 7.83 8.70
CA GLN A 170 3.25 7.53 8.50
C GLN A 170 2.68 6.83 9.73
N GLY A 171 1.56 7.34 10.20
CA GLY A 171 0.75 6.74 11.26
C GLY A 171 -0.62 6.36 10.73
N THR A 172 -1.12 5.21 11.18
CA THR A 172 -2.48 4.76 10.89
C THR A 172 -3.17 4.43 12.20
N GLY A 173 -4.34 5.03 12.43
CA GLY A 173 -5.24 4.69 13.52
C GLY A 173 -6.54 4.12 12.97
N ASP A 174 -6.94 2.96 13.46
CA ASP A 174 -8.26 2.37 13.23
C ASP A 174 -9.01 2.30 14.56
N THR A 175 -10.24 2.78 14.58
CA THR A 175 -11.17 2.55 15.68
C THR A 175 -12.37 1.76 15.14
N GLN A 176 -12.26 0.44 15.17
CA GLN A 176 -13.42 -0.45 15.00
C GLN A 176 -14.15 -0.47 16.35
N ALA A 177 -15.36 0.06 16.37
CA ALA A 177 -16.26 0.02 17.53
C ALA A 177 -17.42 -0.94 17.26
#